data_AF-A0A9Q3HFT0-F1
#
_entry.id   AF-A0A9Q3HFT0-F1
#
_cell.length_a   1.000
_cell.length_b   1.000
_cell.length_c   1.000
_cell.angle_alpha   90.00
_cell.angle_beta   90.00
_cell.angle_gamma   90.00
#
_symmetry.space_group_name_H-M   'P 1'
#
loop_
_entity.id
_entity.type
_entity.pdbx_description
1 polymer ?
#
loop_
_entity_poly.entity_id
_entity_poly.type
_entity_poly.pdbx_seq_one_letter_code
_entity_poly.pdbx_strand_id
1 'polypeptide(L)'
;MACLLINSLLNTFDCVALFNLDPGKPLLTPPSLISLHLLASAIIGPTFCKLISPYHPNSHSIYLGHITPINCSLCYLDATNQLLNLYLSFQPSHQNSSSIHCKRYCRHLNQHNQTKKLNPPSINTLGQTKGIGRELLDQLIQSIQPTKIFSFSEDESSNPIHSNDLEISKTQPIGPTPLSSGLTPTDHCTLSLLSYLYSNPCPS
;
A
#
# COMPACT_ATOMS: atom_id res chain seq x y z
N MET A 1 8.35 8.40 1.77
CA MET A 1 8.10 8.63 0.33
C MET A 1 6.68 8.26 -0.11
N ALA A 2 6.15 7.08 0.26
CA ALA A 2 4.78 6.67 -0.13
C ALA A 2 3.71 7.76 0.09
N CYS A 3 3.65 8.37 1.29
CA CYS A 3 2.68 9.45 1.56
C CYS A 3 2.84 10.68 0.65
N LEU A 4 4.08 11.08 0.32
CA LEU A 4 4.33 12.22 -0.57
C LEU A 4 3.84 11.93 -1.99
N LEU A 5 4.09 10.72 -2.49
CA LEU A 5 3.61 10.29 -3.80
C LEU A 5 2.07 10.25 -3.85
N ILE A 6 1.43 9.65 -2.84
CA ILE A 6 -0.03 9.61 -2.71
C ILE A 6 -0.60 11.03 -2.72
N ASN A 7 -0.08 11.92 -1.89
CA ASN A 7 -0.57 13.29 -1.79
C ASN A 7 -0.38 14.07 -3.10
N SER A 8 0.71 13.81 -3.84
CA SER A 8 0.95 14.39 -5.16
C SER A 8 -0.05 13.87 -6.20
N LEU A 9 -0.28 12.54 -6.24
CA LEU A 9 -1.23 11.92 -7.16
C LEU A 9 -2.66 12.38 -6.90
N LEU A 10 -3.03 12.60 -5.64
CA LEU A 10 -4.36 13.13 -5.26
C LEU A 10 -4.63 14.55 -5.77
N ASN A 11 -3.61 15.29 -6.22
CA ASN A 11 -3.83 16.56 -6.93
C ASN A 11 -4.31 16.36 -8.37
N THR A 12 -4.19 15.15 -8.92
CA THR A 12 -4.50 14.81 -10.32
C THR A 12 -5.64 13.81 -10.47
N PHE A 13 -5.79 12.93 -9.47
CA PHE A 13 -6.76 11.83 -9.44
C PHE A 13 -7.67 11.99 -8.21
N ASP A 14 -8.97 11.80 -8.40
CA ASP A 14 -9.96 11.88 -7.31
C ASP A 14 -9.78 10.78 -6.26
N CYS A 15 -9.12 9.69 -6.66
CA CYS A 15 -8.82 8.57 -5.80
C CYS A 15 -7.53 7.88 -6.22
N VAL A 16 -6.75 7.43 -5.24
CA VAL A 16 -5.50 6.70 -5.42
C VAL A 16 -5.56 5.42 -4.60
N ALA A 17 -5.19 4.29 -5.20
CA ALA A 17 -5.09 3.04 -4.47
C ALA A 17 -3.72 2.94 -3.80
N LEU A 18 -3.68 2.68 -2.50
CA LEU A 18 -2.48 2.43 -1.73
C LEU A 18 -2.42 0.96 -1.35
N PHE A 19 -1.43 0.24 -1.85
CA PHE A 19 -1.05 -1.06 -1.31
C PHE A 19 0.07 -0.86 -0.29
N ASN A 20 -0.16 -1.26 0.95
CA ASN A 20 0.89 -1.36 1.96
C ASN A 20 1.23 -2.83 2.20
N LEU A 21 2.36 -3.27 1.65
CA LEU A 21 2.83 -4.65 1.70
C LEU A 21 4.02 -4.83 2.69
N ASP A 22 4.30 -3.83 3.53
CA ASP A 22 5.29 -3.94 4.62
C ASP A 22 4.57 -4.11 5.97
N PRO A 23 4.51 -5.34 6.53
CA PRO A 23 3.87 -5.59 7.82
C PRO A 23 4.70 -5.10 9.02
N GLY A 24 6.00 -4.82 8.84
CA GLY A 24 6.91 -4.33 9.88
C GLY A 24 7.00 -2.80 9.95
N LYS A 25 6.57 -2.10 8.89
CA LYS A 25 6.44 -0.64 8.85
C LYS A 25 5.03 -0.26 8.41
N PRO A 26 4.03 -0.42 9.29
CA PRO A 26 2.65 -0.27 8.90
C PRO A 26 2.32 1.18 8.51
N LEU A 27 1.51 1.32 7.47
CA LEU A 27 1.00 2.59 6.96
C LEU A 27 -0.53 2.54 7.01
N LEU A 28 -1.15 3.36 7.86
CA LEU A 28 -2.60 3.45 8.08
C LEU A 28 -3.25 2.18 8.68
N THR A 29 -2.45 1.18 9.03
CA THR A 29 -2.86 -0.06 9.69
C THR A 29 -2.10 -0.28 11.00
N PRO A 30 -2.58 -1.15 11.91
CA PRO A 30 -1.72 -1.73 12.94
C PRO A 30 -0.63 -2.64 12.31
N PRO A 31 0.44 -2.96 13.06
CA PRO A 31 1.49 -3.87 12.59
C PRO A 31 0.95 -5.27 12.25
N SER A 32 1.74 -6.05 11.50
CA SER A 32 1.41 -7.42 11.02
C SER A 32 0.26 -7.53 10.02
N LEU A 33 -0.25 -6.40 9.52
CA LEU A 33 -1.21 -6.34 8.43
C LEU A 33 -0.53 -5.92 7.12
N ILE A 34 -0.95 -6.54 6.02
CA ILE A 34 -0.85 -5.93 4.69
C ILE A 34 -2.22 -5.42 4.26
N SER A 35 -2.27 -4.41 3.41
CA SER A 35 -3.53 -3.71 3.13
C SER A 35 -3.60 -3.05 1.76
N LEU A 36 -4.86 -2.84 1.35
CA LEU A 36 -5.29 -2.03 0.22
C LEU A 36 -6.23 -0.95 0.73
N HIS A 37 -5.89 0.32 0.48
CA HIS A 37 -6.74 1.46 0.79
C HIS A 37 -7.04 2.27 -0.47
N LEU A 38 -8.31 2.58 -0.74
CA LEU A 38 -8.67 3.57 -1.75
C LEU A 38 -8.82 4.93 -1.06
N LEU A 39 -7.89 5.83 -1.34
CA LEU A 39 -7.76 7.12 -0.68
C LEU A 39 -8.29 8.22 -1.58
N ALA A 40 -9.18 9.07 -1.06
CA ALA A 40 -9.69 10.29 -1.72
C ALA A 40 -9.18 11.58 -1.06
N SER A 41 -8.36 11.47 -0.01
CA SER A 41 -7.84 12.59 0.76
C SER A 41 -6.38 12.37 1.13
N ALA A 42 -5.62 13.45 1.18
CA ALA A 42 -4.20 13.42 1.51
C ALA A 42 -3.93 12.84 2.90
N ILE A 43 -2.84 12.08 3.02
CA ILE A 43 -2.31 11.59 4.30
C ILE A 43 -1.47 12.71 4.90
N ILE A 44 -2.00 13.36 5.94
CA ILE A 44 -1.34 14.45 6.65
C ILE A 44 -1.10 14.04 8.10
N GLY A 45 0.17 14.08 8.51
CA GLY A 45 0.62 13.74 9.86
C GLY A 45 1.17 12.32 10.01
N PRO A 46 1.51 11.90 11.24
CA PRO A 46 2.03 10.57 11.52
C PRO A 46 1.02 9.47 11.22
N THR A 47 1.51 8.32 10.72
CA THR A 47 0.67 7.19 10.29
C THR A 47 -0.18 6.62 11.42
N PHE A 48 0.36 6.56 12.64
CA PHE A 48 -0.35 6.09 13.84
C PHE A 48 -1.50 7.00 14.27
N CYS A 49 -1.56 8.25 13.80
CA CYS A 49 -2.70 9.15 14.06
C CYS A 49 -3.79 9.07 12.98
N LYS A 50 -3.58 8.29 11.92
CA LYS A 50 -4.43 8.24 10.72
C LYS A 50 -4.81 6.80 10.36
N LEU A 51 -4.91 5.93 11.36
CA LEU A 51 -5.31 4.55 11.15
C LEU A 51 -6.71 4.50 10.53
N ILE A 52 -6.86 3.68 9.50
CA ILE A 52 -8.15 3.47 8.85
C ILE A 52 -8.86 2.32 9.57
N SER A 53 -10.12 2.54 9.90
CA SER A 53 -10.96 1.50 10.52
C SER A 53 -11.04 0.26 9.62
N PRO A 54 -10.99 -0.96 10.19
CA PRO A 54 -11.11 -2.20 9.39
C PRO A 54 -12.49 -2.33 8.73
N TYR A 55 -13.50 -1.64 9.26
CA TYR A 55 -14.86 -1.63 8.73
C TYR A 55 -15.06 -0.59 7.62
N HIS A 56 -14.02 0.20 7.32
CA HIS A 56 -14.11 1.20 6.28
C HIS A 56 -14.25 0.51 4.91
N PRO A 57 -15.28 0.83 4.11
CA PRO A 57 -15.58 0.09 2.87
C PRO A 57 -14.46 0.16 1.81
N ASN A 58 -13.61 1.19 1.90
CA ASN A 58 -12.48 1.39 0.99
C ASN A 58 -11.16 0.88 1.58
N SER A 59 -11.21 0.04 2.61
CA SER A 59 -10.05 -0.46 3.33
C SER A 59 -10.15 -1.97 3.47
N HIS A 60 -9.19 -2.68 2.93
CA HIS A 60 -9.09 -4.13 3.05
C HIS A 60 -7.71 -4.46 3.60
N SER A 61 -7.66 -5.29 4.64
CA SER A 61 -6.40 -5.68 5.26
C SER A 61 -6.42 -7.15 5.62
N ILE A 62 -5.26 -7.80 5.50
CA ILE A 62 -5.08 -9.22 5.80
C ILE A 62 -4.03 -9.36 6.89
N TYR A 63 -4.38 -10.10 7.94
CA TYR A 63 -3.50 -10.38 9.06
C TYR A 63 -2.55 -11.54 8.74
N LEU A 64 -1.25 -11.27 8.89
CA LEU A 64 -0.20 -12.25 8.60
C LEU A 64 0.31 -12.97 9.86
N GLY A 65 0.01 -12.48 11.07
CA GLY A 65 0.56 -13.04 12.31
C GLY A 65 2.01 -12.66 12.62
N HIS A 66 2.73 -12.12 11.64
CA HIS A 66 4.13 -11.76 11.76
C HIS A 66 4.43 -10.42 11.10
N ILE A 67 5.49 -9.76 11.57
CA ILE A 67 5.99 -8.49 11.01
C ILE A 67 7.06 -8.69 9.93
N THR A 68 7.51 -9.94 9.72
CA THR A 68 8.47 -10.32 8.70
C THR A 68 7.86 -11.36 7.76
N PRO A 69 7.84 -11.10 6.43
CA PRO A 69 7.23 -12.03 5.48
C PRO A 69 8.00 -13.35 5.35
N ILE A 70 9.27 -13.39 5.77
CA ILE A 70 10.13 -14.60 5.79
C ILE A 70 9.48 -15.75 6.57
N ASN A 71 8.76 -15.44 7.64
CA ASN A 71 8.20 -16.46 8.53
C ASN A 71 7.10 -17.28 7.84
N CYS A 72 6.40 -16.70 6.85
CA CYS A 72 5.53 -17.43 5.94
C CYS A 72 5.45 -16.72 4.58
N SER A 73 6.45 -16.94 3.74
CA SER A 73 6.53 -16.35 2.39
C SER A 73 5.30 -16.68 1.53
N LEU A 74 4.80 -17.93 1.62
CA LEU A 74 3.61 -18.38 0.89
C LEU A 74 2.35 -17.61 1.34
N CYS A 75 2.09 -17.56 2.65
CA CYS A 75 0.96 -16.81 3.20
C CYS A 75 0.98 -15.34 2.77
N TYR A 76 2.18 -14.73 2.75
CA TYR A 76 2.37 -13.35 2.33
C TYR A 76 2.04 -13.14 0.85
N LEU A 77 2.49 -14.04 -0.03
CA LEU A 77 2.19 -13.98 -1.47
C LEU A 77 0.71 -14.20 -1.75
N ASP A 78 0.09 -15.20 -1.11
CA ASP A 78 -1.32 -15.50 -1.24
C ASP A 78 -2.18 -14.30 -0.81
N ALA A 79 -1.85 -13.70 0.34
CA ALA A 79 -2.53 -12.51 0.83
C ALA A 79 -2.33 -11.31 -0.11
N THR A 80 -1.14 -11.14 -0.69
CA THR A 80 -0.88 -10.07 -1.66
C THR A 80 -1.70 -10.26 -2.93
N ASN A 81 -1.75 -11.48 -3.46
CA ASN A 81 -2.55 -11.81 -4.64
C ASN A 81 -4.05 -11.60 -4.37
N GLN A 82 -4.53 -11.92 -3.16
CA GLN A 82 -5.91 -11.63 -2.76
C GLN A 82 -6.21 -10.12 -2.83
N LEU A 83 -5.34 -9.27 -2.26
CA LEU A 83 -5.51 -7.81 -2.32
C LEU A 83 -5.45 -7.29 -3.76
N LEU A 84 -4.55 -7.83 -4.59
CA LEU A 84 -4.43 -7.46 -6.00
C LEU A 84 -5.71 -7.81 -6.77
N ASN A 85 -6.23 -9.02 -6.60
CA ASN A 85 -7.48 -9.47 -7.22
C ASN A 85 -8.67 -8.60 -6.79
N LEU A 86 -8.74 -8.23 -5.50
CA LEU A 86 -9.75 -7.30 -5.00
C LEU A 86 -9.65 -5.94 -5.70
N TYR A 87 -8.45 -5.37 -5.83
CA TYR A 87 -8.24 -4.12 -6.54
C TYR A 87 -8.65 -4.20 -8.02
N LEU A 88 -8.26 -5.28 -8.71
CA LEU A 88 -8.65 -5.51 -10.11
C LEU A 88 -10.18 -5.59 -10.26
N SER A 89 -10.87 -6.16 -9.28
CA SER A 89 -12.35 -6.21 -9.27
C SER A 89 -13.01 -4.83 -9.14
N PHE A 90 -12.31 -3.84 -8.57
CA PHE A 90 -12.79 -2.46 -8.48
C PHE A 90 -12.56 -1.66 -9.75
N GLN A 91 -11.63 -2.10 -10.62
CA GLN A 91 -11.42 -1.41 -11.87
C GLN A 91 -12.64 -1.56 -12.78
N PRO A 92 -13.07 -0.48 -13.46
CA PRO A 92 -14.18 -0.57 -14.39
C PRO A 92 -13.79 -1.50 -15.54
N SER A 93 -14.29 -2.73 -15.52
CA SER A 93 -14.21 -3.63 -16.66
C SER A 93 -14.85 -2.93 -17.86
N HIS A 94 -14.15 -2.89 -18.99
CA HIS A 94 -14.71 -2.39 -20.25
C HIS A 94 -15.90 -3.22 -20.77
N GLN A 95 -16.37 -4.22 -20.02
CA GLN A 95 -17.49 -5.07 -20.38
C GLN A 95 -18.50 -5.19 -19.23
N ASN A 96 -19.75 -4.88 -19.58
CA ASN A 96 -21.03 -5.08 -18.89
C ASN A 96 -21.02 -6.15 -17.77
N SER A 97 -20.64 -5.77 -16.55
CA SER A 97 -20.85 -6.63 -15.38
C SER A 97 -21.50 -5.86 -14.23
N SER A 98 -22.70 -6.33 -13.90
CA SER A 98 -23.68 -5.83 -12.94
C SER A 98 -23.24 -6.00 -11.48
N SER A 99 -22.01 -5.69 -11.11
CA SER A 99 -21.57 -5.73 -9.72
C SER A 99 -22.12 -4.52 -8.96
N ILE A 100 -22.94 -4.78 -7.94
CA ILE A 100 -23.57 -3.78 -7.07
C ILE A 100 -22.51 -2.99 -6.26
N HIS A 101 -21.30 -3.55 -6.09
CA HIS A 101 -20.25 -2.98 -5.26
C HIS A 101 -19.51 -1.81 -5.94
N CYS A 102 -19.16 -1.94 -7.24
CA CYS A 102 -18.52 -0.86 -8.01
C CYS A 102 -19.40 0.39 -8.16
N LYS A 103 -20.73 0.25 -8.04
CA LYS A 103 -21.65 1.39 -8.17
C LYS A 103 -21.62 2.33 -6.97
N ARG A 104 -21.19 1.93 -5.76
CA ARG A 104 -21.25 2.82 -4.59
C ARG A 104 -20.14 3.86 -4.57
N TYR A 105 -18.91 3.50 -4.93
CA TYR A 105 -17.80 4.46 -4.98
C TYR A 105 -17.89 5.39 -6.20
N CYS A 106 -18.20 4.84 -7.39
CA CYS A 106 -18.39 5.66 -8.58
C CYS A 106 -19.64 6.55 -8.55
N ARG A 107 -20.69 6.23 -7.76
CA ARG A 107 -21.88 7.11 -7.66
C ARG A 107 -21.64 8.35 -6.82
N HIS A 108 -20.79 8.29 -5.79
CA HIS A 108 -20.54 9.47 -4.95
C HIS A 108 -19.67 10.52 -5.65
N LEU A 109 -18.86 10.12 -6.64
CA LEU A 109 -18.06 11.03 -7.47
C LEU A 109 -18.80 11.54 -8.73
N ASN A 110 -19.94 10.94 -9.08
CA ASN A 110 -20.72 11.28 -10.28
C ASN A 110 -21.71 12.43 -10.04
N GLN A 111 -21.21 13.62 -9.66
CA GLN A 111 -21.96 14.86 -9.87
C GLN A 111 -21.35 15.78 -10.94
N HIS A 112 -20.15 15.48 -11.47
CA HIS A 112 -19.58 16.24 -12.57
C HIS A 112 -19.11 15.33 -13.72
N ASN A 113 -19.55 15.67 -14.94
CA ASN A 113 -19.18 15.06 -16.21
C ASN A 113 -17.67 15.17 -16.48
N GLN A 114 -16.85 14.33 -15.85
CA GLN A 114 -15.44 14.19 -16.20
C GLN A 114 -15.10 12.73 -16.47
N THR A 115 -14.30 12.53 -17.52
CA THR A 115 -13.75 11.25 -17.94
C THR A 115 -13.14 10.54 -16.73
N LYS A 116 -13.64 9.34 -16.42
CA LYS A 116 -13.17 8.54 -15.27
C LYS A 116 -11.67 8.30 -15.40
N LYS A 117 -10.83 9.08 -14.72
CA LYS A 117 -9.42 8.76 -14.56
C LYS A 117 -9.36 7.52 -13.66
N LEU A 118 -8.70 6.46 -14.13
CA LEU A 118 -8.46 5.26 -13.34
C LEU A 118 -7.71 5.65 -12.06
N ASN A 119 -8.09 5.06 -10.93
CA ASN A 119 -7.38 5.25 -9.66
C ASN A 119 -5.99 4.61 -9.79
N PRO A 120 -4.88 5.35 -9.85
CA PRO A 120 -3.59 4.72 -10.05
C PRO A 120 -3.19 3.94 -8.77
N PRO A 121 -2.63 2.72 -8.91
CA PRO A 121 -2.09 2.01 -7.77
C PRO A 121 -0.70 2.56 -7.41
N SER A 122 -0.51 2.84 -6.13
CA SER A 122 0.77 3.15 -5.50
C SER A 122 1.08 2.04 -4.51
N ILE A 123 2.22 1.39 -4.67
CA ILE A 123 2.58 0.19 -3.92
C ILE A 123 3.80 0.48 -3.06
N ASN A 124 3.62 0.36 -1.74
CA ASN A 124 4.70 0.35 -0.77
C ASN A 124 5.10 -1.10 -0.50
N THR A 125 6.34 -1.45 -0.81
CA THR A 125 6.89 -2.80 -0.65
C THR A 125 7.70 -2.92 0.65
N LEU A 126 7.97 -4.16 1.05
CA LEU A 126 8.84 -4.49 2.18
C LEU A 126 10.27 -3.95 1.98
N GLY A 127 10.87 -3.48 3.08
CA GLY A 127 12.24 -2.94 3.05
C GLY A 127 13.37 -3.97 2.86
N GLN A 128 13.09 -5.28 2.89
CA GLN A 128 14.11 -6.33 2.78
C GLN A 128 14.33 -6.78 1.33
N THR A 129 15.40 -6.30 0.71
CA THR A 129 15.71 -6.53 -0.71
C THR A 129 16.81 -7.57 -0.98
N LYS A 130 17.17 -8.38 0.04
CA LYS A 130 18.25 -9.39 -0.03
C LYS A 130 17.74 -10.77 0.40
N GLY A 131 18.37 -11.84 -0.10
CA GLY A 131 18.03 -13.24 0.21
C GLY A 131 16.58 -13.58 -0.18
N ILE A 132 15.85 -14.29 0.69
CA ILE A 132 14.43 -14.62 0.47
C ILE A 132 13.55 -13.38 0.24
N GLY A 133 13.90 -12.22 0.81
CA GLY A 133 13.18 -10.97 0.57
C GLY A 133 13.29 -10.49 -0.88
N ARG A 134 14.41 -10.80 -1.54
CA ARG A 134 14.60 -10.54 -2.97
C ARG A 134 13.73 -11.45 -3.83
N GLU A 135 13.68 -12.74 -3.53
CA GLU A 135 12.82 -13.68 -4.25
C GLU A 135 11.34 -13.28 -4.15
N LEU A 136 10.91 -12.87 -2.96
CA LEU A 136 9.57 -12.30 -2.75
C LEU A 136 9.34 -11.04 -3.58
N LEU A 137 10.30 -10.12 -3.63
CA LEU A 137 10.20 -8.91 -4.45
C LEU A 137 10.09 -9.24 -5.94
N ASP A 138 10.90 -10.17 -6.44
CA ASP A 138 10.86 -10.58 -7.84
C ASP A 138 9.50 -11.22 -8.19
N GLN A 139 8.95 -12.07 -7.32
CA GLN A 139 7.60 -12.63 -7.51
C GLN A 139 6.49 -11.57 -7.44
N LEU A 140 6.60 -10.59 -6.54
CA LEU A 140 5.67 -9.46 -6.48
C LEU A 140 5.71 -8.66 -7.79
N ILE A 141 6.90 -8.35 -8.31
CA ILE A 141 7.04 -7.61 -9.57
C ILE A 141 6.43 -8.40 -10.73
N GLN A 142 6.64 -9.72 -10.78
CA GLN A 142 6.04 -10.58 -11.80
C GLN A 142 4.50 -10.60 -11.71
N SER A 143 3.93 -10.65 -10.51
CA SER A 143 2.47 -10.67 -10.29
C SER A 143 1.82 -9.32 -10.55
N ILE A 144 2.43 -8.23 -10.05
CA ILE A 144 1.90 -6.86 -10.10
C ILE A 144 2.11 -6.22 -11.47
N GLN A 145 3.18 -6.56 -12.18
CA GLN A 145 3.61 -5.93 -13.43
C GLN A 145 3.64 -4.40 -13.34
N PRO A 146 4.44 -3.83 -12.42
CA PRO A 146 4.48 -2.38 -12.21
C PRO A 146 4.94 -1.64 -13.47
N THR A 147 4.34 -0.50 -13.76
CA THR A 147 4.76 0.34 -14.90
C THR A 147 6.04 1.12 -14.61
N LYS A 148 6.29 1.44 -13.34
CA LYS A 148 7.46 2.20 -12.90
C LYS A 148 7.89 1.71 -11.52
N ILE A 149 9.21 1.56 -11.34
CA ILE A 149 9.79 1.16 -10.06
C ILE A 149 10.70 2.28 -9.56
N PHE A 150 10.48 2.71 -8.32
CA PHE A 150 11.36 3.66 -7.64
C PHE A 150 12.26 2.90 -6.66
N SER A 151 13.57 2.92 -6.92
CA SER A 151 14.56 2.36 -6.00
C SER A 151 15.26 3.47 -5.23
N PHE A 152 15.44 3.25 -3.93
CA PHE A 152 16.20 4.12 -3.03
C PHE A 152 17.58 3.54 -2.69
N SER A 153 17.92 2.39 -3.26
CA SER A 153 19.22 1.75 -3.07
C SER A 153 20.22 2.32 -4.06
N GLU A 154 21.43 2.60 -3.59
CA GLU A 154 22.58 2.93 -4.45
C GLU A 154 23.23 1.66 -5.04
N ASP A 155 22.91 0.48 -4.50
CA ASP A 155 23.48 -0.80 -4.92
C ASP A 155 22.75 -1.38 -6.15
N GLU A 156 23.41 -1.40 -7.32
CA GLU A 156 22.89 -2.01 -8.55
C GLU A 156 22.54 -3.50 -8.41
N SER A 157 23.20 -4.20 -7.48
CA SER A 157 22.94 -5.62 -7.19
C SER A 157 21.52 -5.87 -6.64
N SER A 158 20.86 -4.81 -6.17
CA SER A 158 19.48 -4.86 -5.68
C SER A 158 18.42 -4.69 -6.77
N ASN A 159 18.81 -4.39 -8.02
CA ASN A 159 17.86 -4.25 -9.13
C ASN A 159 17.24 -5.63 -9.47
N PRO A 160 15.91 -5.74 -9.65
CA PRO A 160 15.21 -7.00 -9.88
C PRO A 160 15.71 -7.77 -11.11
N ILE A 161 15.59 -9.10 -11.12
CA ILE A 161 16.24 -9.94 -12.16
C ILE A 161 15.56 -9.75 -13.55
N HIS A 162 14.29 -9.36 -13.58
CA HIS A 162 13.49 -9.20 -14.80
C HIS A 162 13.39 -7.75 -15.33
N SER A 163 14.42 -6.93 -15.06
CA SER A 163 14.38 -5.47 -15.25
C SER A 163 14.53 -4.96 -16.69
N ASN A 164 14.81 -5.79 -17.69
CA ASN A 164 15.34 -5.28 -18.97
C ASN A 164 14.38 -4.33 -19.72
N ASP A 165 13.06 -4.40 -19.46
CA ASP A 165 12.06 -3.48 -20.04
C ASP A 165 11.38 -2.56 -19.01
N LEU A 166 11.75 -2.63 -17.72
CA LEU A 166 11.12 -1.85 -16.64
C LEU A 166 11.85 -0.53 -16.42
N GLU A 167 11.11 0.58 -16.42
CA GLU A 167 11.68 1.91 -16.11
C GLU A 167 11.99 2.00 -14.60
N ILE A 168 13.24 1.74 -14.23
CA ILE A 168 13.73 1.88 -12.85
C ILE A 168 14.29 3.28 -12.66
N SER A 169 13.62 4.09 -11.83
CA SER A 169 14.09 5.41 -11.42
C SER A 169 14.80 5.31 -10.06
N LYS A 170 16.09 5.61 -10.04
CA LYS A 170 16.85 5.73 -8.79
C LYS A 170 16.60 7.09 -8.16
N THR A 171 16.37 7.10 -6.86
CA THR A 171 16.09 8.32 -6.12
C THR A 171 16.93 8.34 -4.85
N GLN A 172 17.46 9.50 -4.50
CA GLN A 172 18.25 9.64 -3.28
C GLN A 172 17.33 9.50 -2.05
N PRO A 173 17.76 8.75 -1.02
CA PRO A 173 17.06 8.71 0.24
C PRO A 173 16.92 10.13 0.81
N ILE A 174 15.75 10.45 1.35
CA ILE A 174 15.63 11.62 2.21
C ILE A 174 16.45 11.31 3.47
N GLY A 175 17.45 12.13 3.77
CA GLY A 175 18.30 11.97 4.95
C GLY A 175 17.50 11.95 6.27
N PRO A 176 18.13 11.57 7.39
CA PRO A 176 17.45 11.50 8.68
C PRO A 176 16.84 12.86 9.03
N THR A 177 15.57 12.84 9.41
CA THR A 177 14.88 13.98 10.02
C THR A 177 15.00 13.92 11.55
N PRO A 178 14.89 15.04 12.28
CA PRO A 178 14.97 15.04 13.75
C PRO A 178 13.97 14.10 14.44
N LEU A 179 12.82 13.86 13.82
CA LEU A 179 11.83 12.89 14.28
C LEU A 179 12.26 11.44 14.04
N SER A 180 12.97 11.16 12.94
CA SER A 180 13.49 9.81 12.65
C SER A 180 14.61 9.35 13.58
N SER A 181 15.26 10.28 14.29
CA SER A 181 16.25 9.94 15.33
C SER A 181 15.62 9.65 16.70
N GLY A 182 14.36 10.03 16.94
CA GLY A 182 13.70 9.90 18.23
C GLY A 182 12.76 8.69 18.37
N LEU A 183 12.26 8.14 17.26
CA LEU A 183 11.33 7.02 17.26
C LEU A 183 11.87 5.86 16.41
N THR A 184 12.00 4.69 17.03
CA THR A 184 12.40 3.46 16.37
C THR A 184 11.22 2.85 15.60
N PRO A 185 11.47 1.90 14.66
CA PRO A 185 10.38 1.14 14.04
C PRO A 185 9.48 0.42 15.05
N THR A 186 10.06 -0.08 16.15
CA THR A 186 9.31 -0.72 17.24
C THR A 186 8.37 0.26 17.95
N ASP A 187 8.81 1.51 18.15
CA ASP A 187 7.96 2.56 18.74
C ASP A 187 6.78 2.87 17.81
N HIS A 188 7.04 2.98 16.51
CA HIS A 188 5.98 3.17 15.51
C HIS A 188 4.96 2.03 15.50
N CYS A 189 5.40 0.79 15.58
CA CYS A 189 4.51 -0.37 15.69
C CYS A 189 3.67 -0.32 16.97
N THR A 190 4.29 0.00 18.10
CA THR A 190 3.62 0.10 19.41
C THR A 190 2.56 1.20 19.40
N LEU A 191 2.92 2.40 18.93
CA LEU A 191 1.98 3.53 18.82
C LEU A 191 0.82 3.23 17.88
N SER A 192 1.08 2.56 16.75
CA SER A 192 0.04 2.17 15.80
C SER A 192 -0.92 1.15 16.41
N LEU A 193 -0.40 0.16 17.15
CA LEU A 193 -1.25 -0.82 17.83
C LEU A 193 -2.11 -0.18 18.93
N LEU A 194 -1.52 0.66 19.77
CA LEU A 194 -2.26 1.36 20.83
C LEU A 194 -3.33 2.26 20.22
N SER A 195 -2.97 3.09 19.25
CA SER A 195 -3.91 3.98 18.56
C SER A 195 -5.07 3.18 17.94
N TYR A 196 -4.79 2.03 17.33
CA TYR A 196 -5.82 1.16 16.75
C TYR A 196 -6.84 0.69 17.78
N LEU A 197 -6.35 0.20 18.94
CA LEU A 197 -7.19 -0.33 20.02
C LEU A 197 -8.04 0.76 20.68
N TYR A 198 -7.51 1.98 20.83
CA TYR A 198 -8.25 3.09 21.43
C TYR A 198 -9.18 3.81 20.45
N SER A 199 -8.96 3.68 19.13
CA SER A 199 -9.75 4.39 18.11
C SER A 199 -10.94 3.59 17.57
N ASN A 200 -10.95 2.26 17.73
CA ASN A 200 -12.05 1.41 17.27
C ASN A 200 -12.76 0.76 18.47
N PRO A 201 -13.84 1.36 19.02
CA PRO A 201 -14.59 0.74 20.10
C PRO A 201 -15.17 -0.59 19.64
N CYS A 202 -15.21 -1.57 20.56
CA CYS A 202 -15.84 -2.87 20.30
C CYS A 202 -17.29 -2.63 19.86
N PRO A 203 -17.79 -3.30 18.80
CA PRO A 203 -19.20 -3.21 18.45
C PRO A 203 -20.03 -3.68 19.66
N SER A 204 -20.83 -2.76 20.20
CA SER A 204 -21.78 -2.97 21.30
C SER A 204 -22.98 -3.80 20.87
#